data_AF-Q8P9H0-F1
#
_entry.id   AF-Q8P9H0-F1
#
_cell.length_a   1.000
_cell.length_b   1.000
_cell.length_c   1.000
_cell.angle_alpha   90.00
_cell.angle_beta   90.00
_cell.angle_gamma   90.00
#
_symmetry.space_group_name_H-M   'P 1'
#
loop_
_entity.id
_entity.type
_entity.pdbx_description
1 polymer ?
#
loop_
_entity_poly.entity_id
_entity_poly.type
_entity_poly.pdbx_seq_one_letter_code
_entity_poly.pdbx_strand_id
1 'polypeptide(L)'
;MTFKLVDVEELIAQAKMSGVSKISVDVPLLASYSQEACISQTQWMAGPHFNKNYAWLHVDAEGVPFYAGYGRGAFAWQKNGGVAWEWFVRERLGGEYRVVVLAVGMSEAHAQSIFEQMLETYNKRLLNQSSFNRGMDYAALKEENDKKDAIRPYYPIVRSKKPAAMIFQAALTAQNMQYALNPYRTETGRFGEVLRDMDAYQPINTSFITFIVEWHIGQDDLDGAREALAEFKRRAPRHNGHDRITRLDKLVEHGRFYRRPGWLDIT
;
A
#
# COMPACT_ATOMS: atom_id res chain seq x y z
N MET A 1 16.72 -27.32 -10.86
CA MET A 1 17.76 -27.04 -9.85
C MET A 1 17.17 -27.35 -8.48
N THR A 2 17.85 -28.14 -7.65
CA THR A 2 17.42 -28.40 -6.27
C THR A 2 17.94 -27.27 -5.40
N PHE A 3 17.05 -26.47 -4.82
CA PHE A 3 17.43 -25.46 -3.84
C PHE A 3 17.93 -26.16 -2.57
N LYS A 4 19.07 -25.73 -2.05
CA LYS A 4 19.59 -26.20 -0.76
C LYS A 4 19.81 -24.98 0.12
N LEU A 5 19.42 -25.12 1.39
CA LEU A 5 19.77 -24.15 2.43
C LEU A 5 21.28 -23.97 2.47
N VAL A 6 21.75 -22.73 2.37
CA VAL A 6 23.16 -22.41 2.50
C VAL A 6 23.50 -22.17 3.98
N ASP A 7 24.16 -23.13 4.63
CA ASP A 7 24.78 -22.91 5.94
C ASP A 7 26.15 -22.24 5.76
N VAL A 8 26.21 -20.94 6.07
CA VAL A 8 27.40 -20.12 5.87
C VAL A 8 28.50 -20.49 6.87
N GLU A 9 28.15 -20.89 8.08
CA GLU A 9 29.11 -21.32 9.09
C GLU A 9 29.80 -22.63 8.67
N GLU A 10 29.05 -23.57 8.11
CA GLU A 10 29.60 -24.81 7.56
C GLU A 10 30.57 -24.52 6.40
N LEU A 11 30.17 -23.66 5.46
CA LEU A 11 31.06 -23.24 4.37
C LEU A 11 32.33 -22.58 4.90
N ILE A 12 32.23 -21.72 5.91
CA ILE A 12 33.39 -21.09 6.57
C ILE A 12 34.31 -22.11 7.21
N ALA A 13 33.76 -23.11 7.90
CA ALA A 13 34.54 -24.17 8.51
C ALA A 13 35.30 -24.97 7.43
N GLN A 14 34.63 -25.35 6.34
CA GLN A 14 35.25 -26.07 5.22
C GLN A 14 36.36 -25.23 4.55
N ALA A 15 36.11 -23.96 4.26
CA ALA A 15 37.09 -23.08 3.64
C ALA A 15 38.35 -22.87 4.51
N LYS A 16 38.18 -22.73 5.83
CA LYS A 16 39.31 -22.66 6.77
C LYS A 16 40.14 -23.93 6.73
N MET A 17 39.51 -25.10 6.71
CA MET A 17 40.21 -26.38 6.57
C MET A 17 40.96 -26.50 5.24
N SER A 18 40.43 -25.90 4.17
CA SER A 18 41.05 -25.88 2.84
C SER A 18 42.02 -24.72 2.59
N GLY A 19 42.27 -23.85 3.59
CA GLY A 19 43.19 -22.71 3.46
C GLY A 19 42.70 -21.56 2.57
N VAL A 20 41.40 -21.47 2.31
CA VAL A 20 40.79 -20.43 1.46
C VAL A 20 40.43 -19.19 2.30
N SER A 21 40.79 -17.99 1.82
CA SER A 21 40.62 -16.73 2.55
C SER A 21 39.31 -15.98 2.26
N LYS A 22 38.57 -16.35 1.19
CA LYS A 22 37.31 -15.71 0.81
C LYS A 22 36.29 -16.75 0.33
N ILE A 23 35.05 -16.61 0.80
CA ILE A 23 33.92 -17.44 0.40
C ILE A 23 32.87 -16.51 -0.18
N SER A 24 32.53 -16.75 -1.44
CA SER A 24 31.35 -16.14 -2.05
C SER A 24 30.20 -17.12 -1.90
N VAL A 25 29.11 -16.68 -1.27
CA VAL A 25 27.86 -17.44 -1.21
C VAL A 25 27.01 -17.00 -2.39
N ASP A 26 26.88 -17.87 -3.39
CA ASP A 26 25.93 -17.65 -4.47
C ASP A 26 24.55 -18.15 -4.02
N VAL A 27 23.64 -17.22 -3.74
CA VAL A 27 22.27 -17.55 -3.37
C VAL A 27 21.49 -17.73 -4.68
N PRO A 28 20.93 -18.92 -4.96
CA PRO A 28 20.27 -19.18 -6.24
C PRO A 28 19.14 -18.18 -6.49
N LEU A 29 19.30 -17.36 -7.53
CA LEU A 29 18.26 -16.48 -8.03
C LEU A 29 17.34 -17.30 -8.94
N LEU A 30 16.15 -17.62 -8.44
CA LEU A 30 15.15 -18.34 -9.24
C LEU A 30 13.92 -17.46 -9.46
N ALA A 31 13.35 -17.55 -10.66
CA ALA A 31 12.06 -16.91 -10.94
C ALA A 31 10.92 -17.53 -10.11
N SER A 32 11.07 -18.81 -9.74
CA SER A 32 10.12 -19.61 -8.95
C SER A 32 10.86 -20.65 -8.11
N TYR A 33 10.39 -20.92 -6.90
CA TYR A 33 10.90 -21.96 -5.99
C TYR A 33 9.96 -23.18 -5.94
N SER A 34 10.53 -24.39 -5.97
CA SER A 34 9.75 -25.61 -5.79
C SER A 34 9.28 -25.78 -4.34
N GLN A 35 8.31 -26.67 -4.11
CA GLN A 35 7.86 -27.00 -2.75
C GLN A 35 8.98 -27.54 -1.86
N GLU A 36 9.93 -28.29 -2.44
CA GLU A 36 11.09 -28.85 -1.72
C GLU A 36 12.06 -27.76 -1.22
N ALA A 37 12.05 -26.58 -1.82
CA ALA A 37 12.85 -25.44 -1.37
C ALA A 37 12.28 -24.76 -0.11
N CYS A 38 11.03 -25.08 0.25
CA CYS A 38 10.29 -24.39 1.30
C CYS A 38 10.47 -25.08 2.65
N ILE A 39 10.62 -24.29 3.71
CA ILE A 39 10.79 -24.77 5.08
C ILE A 39 9.54 -24.40 5.88
N SER A 40 8.95 -25.39 6.56
CA SER A 40 7.84 -25.14 7.49
C SER A 40 8.35 -24.56 8.81
N GLN A 41 7.47 -23.84 9.53
CA GLN A 41 7.81 -23.32 10.86
C GLN A 41 8.25 -24.43 11.82
N THR A 42 7.55 -25.55 11.83
CA THR A 42 7.89 -26.69 12.70
C THR A 42 9.27 -27.26 12.38
N GLN A 43 9.60 -27.44 11.09
CA GLN A 43 10.93 -27.88 10.67
C GLN A 43 12.01 -26.88 11.09
N TRP A 44 11.75 -25.58 10.93
CA TRP A 44 12.70 -24.54 11.30
C TRP A 44 12.94 -24.49 12.81
N MET A 45 11.86 -24.47 13.60
CA MET A 45 11.91 -24.35 15.04
C MET A 45 12.52 -25.58 15.73
N ALA A 46 12.42 -26.76 15.12
CA ALA A 46 13.09 -27.97 15.58
C ALA A 46 14.52 -28.11 15.04
N GLY A 47 14.91 -27.29 14.05
CA GLY A 47 16.20 -27.36 13.38
C GLY A 47 17.34 -26.75 14.21
N PRO A 48 18.60 -27.13 13.94
CA PRO A 48 19.77 -26.64 14.68
C PRO A 48 20.06 -25.14 14.46
N HIS A 49 19.34 -24.50 13.54
CA HIS A 49 19.60 -23.13 13.13
C HIS A 49 18.58 -22.10 13.64
N PHE A 50 17.58 -22.50 14.43
CA PHE A 50 16.49 -21.61 14.82
C PHE A 50 16.94 -20.33 15.54
N ASN A 51 18.05 -20.38 16.27
CA ASN A 51 18.63 -19.23 16.97
C ASN A 51 19.62 -18.41 16.13
N LYS A 52 19.94 -18.84 14.91
CA LYS A 52 20.89 -18.16 14.04
C LYS A 52 20.18 -17.05 13.25
N ASN A 53 20.95 -16.07 12.78
CA ASN A 53 20.43 -15.10 11.80
C ASN A 53 20.29 -15.77 10.43
N TYR A 54 19.28 -15.35 9.69
CA TYR A 54 18.97 -15.84 8.35
C TYR A 54 18.24 -14.78 7.53
N ALA A 55 18.26 -14.97 6.21
CA ALA A 55 17.45 -14.23 5.25
C ALA A 55 16.46 -15.19 4.57
N TRP A 56 15.29 -14.69 4.19
CA TRP A 56 14.23 -15.51 3.60
C TRP A 56 13.43 -14.76 2.54
N LEU A 57 12.69 -15.54 1.74
CA LEU A 57 11.62 -15.07 0.86
C LEU A 57 10.29 -15.69 1.28
N HIS A 58 9.22 -14.92 1.21
CA HIS A 58 7.88 -15.48 1.07
C HIS A 58 7.56 -15.65 -0.42
N VAL A 59 7.02 -16.82 -0.75
CA VAL A 59 6.65 -17.19 -2.11
C VAL A 59 5.20 -17.68 -2.16
N ASP A 60 4.52 -17.47 -3.29
CA ASP A 60 3.16 -17.98 -3.53
C ASP A 60 3.16 -19.50 -3.85
N ALA A 61 2.01 -20.06 -4.24
CA ALA A 61 1.84 -21.47 -4.54
C ALA A 61 2.63 -21.92 -5.78
N GLU A 62 2.91 -21.01 -6.70
CA GLU A 62 3.74 -21.19 -7.89
C GLU A 62 5.22 -21.00 -7.58
N GLY A 63 5.54 -20.49 -6.39
CA GLY A 63 6.91 -20.31 -5.92
C GLY A 63 7.49 -18.95 -6.27
N VAL A 64 6.67 -18.00 -6.73
CA VAL A 64 7.12 -16.66 -7.10
C VAL A 64 7.32 -15.81 -5.84
N PRO A 65 8.50 -15.18 -5.66
CA PRO A 65 8.75 -14.30 -4.53
C PRO A 65 7.85 -13.08 -4.51
N PHE A 66 7.32 -12.75 -3.33
CA PHE A 66 6.49 -11.56 -3.12
C PHE A 66 6.86 -10.76 -1.86
N TYR A 67 7.72 -11.29 -0.99
CA TYR A 67 8.26 -10.56 0.15
C TYR A 67 9.63 -11.13 0.52
N ALA A 68 10.53 -10.26 1.00
CA ALA A 68 11.84 -10.65 1.52
C ALA A 68 11.98 -10.18 2.97
N GLY A 69 12.77 -10.89 3.76
CA GLY A 69 13.11 -10.46 5.11
C GLY A 69 14.39 -11.08 5.63
N TYR A 70 14.85 -10.58 6.77
CA TYR A 70 15.96 -11.14 7.53
C TYR A 70 15.68 -11.03 9.03
N GLY A 71 16.33 -11.87 9.83
CA GLY A 71 16.07 -11.95 11.26
C GLY A 71 16.51 -13.28 11.87
N ARG A 72 15.87 -13.66 12.99
CA ARG A 72 16.17 -14.85 13.79
C ARG A 72 14.89 -15.52 14.31
N GLY A 73 15.00 -16.74 14.82
CA GLY A 73 13.84 -17.44 15.39
C GLY A 73 12.72 -17.64 14.37
N ALA A 74 11.48 -17.41 14.78
CA ALA A 74 10.29 -17.61 13.97
C ALA A 74 9.90 -16.42 13.07
N PHE A 75 10.78 -15.42 12.86
CA PHE A 75 10.42 -14.16 12.20
C PHE A 75 9.77 -14.31 10.82
N ALA A 76 10.21 -15.28 10.00
CA ALA A 76 9.61 -15.55 8.70
C ALA A 76 8.18 -16.11 8.74
N TRP A 77 7.70 -16.54 9.90
CA TRP A 77 6.34 -17.07 10.07
C TRP A 77 5.46 -16.14 10.91
N GLN A 78 5.96 -14.96 11.28
CA GLN A 78 5.20 -13.95 12.01
C GLN A 78 4.54 -12.97 11.03
N LYS A 79 3.35 -12.47 11.39
CA LYS A 79 2.65 -11.42 10.62
C LYS A 79 3.32 -10.08 10.88
N ASN A 80 4.30 -9.72 10.06
CA ASN A 80 5.10 -8.50 10.23
C ASN A 80 5.43 -7.78 8.90
N GLY A 81 4.81 -8.16 7.78
CA GLY A 81 5.08 -7.57 6.47
C GLY A 81 4.37 -6.24 6.17
N GLY A 82 3.58 -5.72 7.12
CA GLY A 82 2.77 -4.51 6.96
C GLY A 82 1.46 -4.73 6.20
N VAL A 83 0.68 -3.66 6.04
CA VAL A 83 -0.72 -3.73 5.58
C VAL A 83 -0.87 -4.30 4.17
N ALA A 84 0.05 -4.00 3.25
CA ALA A 84 0.03 -4.52 1.89
C ALA A 84 0.31 -6.03 1.86
N TRP A 85 1.28 -6.48 2.65
CA TRP A 85 1.58 -7.90 2.78
C TRP A 85 0.40 -8.68 3.38
N GLU A 86 -0.16 -8.18 4.48
CA GLU A 86 -1.29 -8.83 5.15
C GLU A 86 -2.51 -8.94 4.25
N TRP A 87 -2.84 -7.86 3.53
CA TRP A 87 -3.92 -7.86 2.56
C TRP A 87 -3.64 -8.83 1.41
N PHE A 88 -2.42 -8.83 0.86
CA PHE A 88 -2.07 -9.71 -0.26
C PHE A 88 -2.19 -11.18 0.14
N VAL A 89 -1.63 -11.57 1.29
CA VAL A 89 -1.74 -12.95 1.78
C VAL A 89 -3.19 -13.33 2.01
N ARG A 90 -3.98 -12.46 2.66
CA ARG A 90 -5.38 -12.77 2.99
C ARG A 90 -6.28 -12.84 1.74
N GLU A 91 -6.23 -11.82 0.89
CA GLU A 91 -7.20 -11.64 -0.20
C GLU A 91 -6.76 -12.30 -1.51
N ARG A 92 -5.46 -12.30 -1.82
CA ARG A 92 -4.94 -12.86 -3.08
C ARG A 92 -4.49 -14.31 -2.94
N LEU A 93 -3.92 -14.68 -1.79
CA LEU A 93 -3.39 -16.02 -1.56
C LEU A 93 -4.27 -16.89 -0.66
N GLY A 94 -5.44 -16.39 -0.22
CA GLY A 94 -6.35 -17.15 0.64
C GLY A 94 -5.78 -17.50 2.03
N GLY A 95 -4.79 -16.74 2.50
CA GLY A 95 -4.10 -16.98 3.77
C GLY A 95 -2.86 -17.87 3.64
N GLU A 96 -2.56 -18.41 2.47
CA GLU A 96 -1.44 -19.33 2.27
C GLU A 96 -0.20 -18.66 1.68
N TYR A 97 0.97 -19.03 2.18
CA TYR A 97 2.26 -18.68 1.60
C TYR A 97 3.31 -19.68 2.06
N ARG A 98 4.46 -19.71 1.38
CA ARG A 98 5.58 -20.57 1.75
C ARG A 98 6.82 -19.75 2.03
N VAL A 99 7.71 -20.29 2.86
CA VAL A 99 8.96 -19.64 3.26
C VAL A 99 10.14 -20.38 2.67
N VAL A 100 11.01 -19.67 1.96
CA VAL A 100 12.30 -20.17 1.47
C VAL A 100 13.40 -19.48 2.26
N VAL A 101 14.22 -20.25 2.99
CA VAL A 101 15.39 -19.69 3.70
C VAL A 101 16.58 -19.70 2.75
N LEU A 102 17.08 -18.51 2.45
CA LEU A 102 18.14 -18.29 1.46
C LEU A 102 19.51 -18.72 1.96
N ALA A 103 19.83 -18.29 3.18
CA ALA A 103 21.07 -18.62 3.84
C ALA A 103 20.94 -18.42 5.36
N VAL A 104 21.77 -19.13 6.12
CA VAL A 104 21.70 -19.19 7.59
C VAL A 104 23.09 -19.23 8.24
N GLY A 105 23.16 -18.85 9.51
CA GLY A 105 24.40 -18.96 10.30
C GLY A 105 25.39 -17.87 9.96
N MET A 106 24.89 -16.64 9.91
CA MET A 106 25.69 -15.48 9.55
C MET A 106 25.56 -14.37 10.59
N SER A 107 26.45 -13.38 10.50
CA SER A 107 26.25 -12.12 11.21
C SER A 107 24.96 -11.46 10.72
N GLU A 108 24.33 -10.66 11.57
CA GLU A 108 23.14 -9.90 11.20
C GLU A 108 23.38 -9.05 9.95
N ALA A 109 24.56 -8.41 9.85
CA ALA A 109 24.97 -7.61 8.70
C ALA A 109 24.99 -8.40 7.38
N HIS A 110 25.40 -9.67 7.40
CA HIS A 110 25.35 -10.52 6.20
C HIS A 110 23.91 -10.90 5.84
N ALA A 111 23.07 -11.21 6.83
CA ALA A 111 21.66 -11.54 6.59
C ALA A 111 20.94 -10.34 5.95
N GLN A 112 21.24 -9.14 6.46
CA GLN A 112 20.77 -7.89 5.88
C GLN A 112 21.30 -7.69 4.45
N SER A 113 22.59 -7.94 4.18
CA SER A 113 23.15 -7.80 2.83
C SER A 113 22.46 -8.72 1.80
N ILE A 114 22.12 -9.96 2.18
CA ILE A 114 21.35 -10.86 1.31
C ILE A 114 19.93 -10.31 1.09
N PHE A 115 19.29 -9.83 2.16
CA PHE A 115 17.99 -9.18 2.05
C PHE A 115 18.01 -8.00 1.07
N GLU A 116 19.01 -7.12 1.16
CA GLU A 116 19.19 -5.98 0.25
C GLU A 116 19.39 -6.41 -1.20
N GLN A 117 20.17 -7.47 -1.45
CA GLN A 117 20.31 -8.07 -2.78
C GLN A 117 18.98 -8.61 -3.33
N MET A 118 18.14 -9.20 -2.48
CA MET A 118 16.80 -9.66 -2.89
C MET A 118 15.87 -8.48 -3.21
N LEU A 119 15.96 -7.39 -2.45
CA LEU A 119 15.21 -6.16 -2.73
C LEU A 119 15.57 -5.58 -4.10
N GLU A 120 16.84 -5.60 -4.48
CA GLU A 120 17.31 -5.17 -5.80
C GLU A 120 16.84 -6.13 -6.90
N THR A 121 17.06 -7.43 -6.72
CA THR A 121 16.78 -8.46 -7.73
C THR A 121 15.28 -8.59 -8.04
N TYR A 122 14.44 -8.57 -7.01
CA TYR A 122 13.00 -8.78 -7.13
C TYR A 122 12.20 -7.47 -7.00
N ASN A 123 12.83 -6.33 -7.27
CA ASN A 123 12.30 -4.98 -7.01
C ASN A 123 10.86 -4.70 -7.50
N LYS A 124 10.41 -5.32 -8.59
CA LYS A 124 9.04 -5.19 -9.13
C LYS A 124 8.05 -6.22 -8.59
N ARG A 125 8.52 -7.25 -7.90
CA ARG A 125 7.70 -8.38 -7.41
C ARG A 125 7.45 -8.33 -5.91
N LEU A 126 8.31 -7.67 -5.14
CA LEU A 126 8.17 -7.64 -3.69
C LEU A 126 7.18 -6.59 -3.20
N LEU A 127 6.59 -6.86 -2.04
CA LEU A 127 5.70 -5.96 -1.29
C LEU A 127 6.43 -5.16 -0.21
N ASN A 128 7.76 -5.29 -0.11
CA ASN A 128 8.57 -4.60 0.88
C ASN A 128 8.49 -3.07 0.71
N GLN A 129 7.70 -2.41 1.56
CA GLN A 129 7.52 -0.96 1.55
C GLN A 129 8.84 -0.20 1.78
N SER A 130 9.76 -0.77 2.57
CA SER A 130 11.07 -0.20 2.87
C SER A 130 12.08 -0.31 1.71
N SER A 131 11.72 -0.94 0.59
CA SER A 131 12.62 -1.07 -0.54
C SER A 131 12.82 0.27 -1.26
N PHE A 132 14.04 0.80 -1.26
CA PHE A 132 14.41 1.94 -2.12
C PHE A 132 14.41 1.57 -3.61
N ASN A 133 14.47 0.27 -3.92
CA ASN A 133 14.39 -0.25 -5.28
C ASN A 133 12.95 -0.42 -5.76
N ARG A 134 11.94 -0.19 -4.91
CA ARG A 134 10.54 -0.27 -5.35
C ARG A 134 10.34 0.68 -6.52
N GLY A 135 9.78 0.16 -7.61
CA GLY A 135 9.57 0.94 -8.82
C GLY A 135 8.61 2.08 -8.52
N MET A 136 9.13 3.30 -8.40
CA MET A 136 8.34 4.51 -8.25
C MET A 136 8.37 5.28 -9.56
N ASP A 137 7.20 5.63 -10.09
CA ASP A 137 7.09 6.54 -11.23
C ASP A 137 7.14 7.98 -10.68
N TYR A 138 8.35 8.52 -10.62
CA TYR A 138 8.59 9.88 -10.15
C TYR A 138 7.91 10.95 -11.02
N ALA A 139 7.69 10.68 -12.31
CA ALA A 139 6.96 11.59 -13.19
C ALA A 139 5.48 11.60 -12.82
N ALA A 140 4.87 10.43 -12.60
CA ALA A 140 3.50 10.34 -12.10
C ALA A 140 3.35 10.94 -10.68
N LEU A 141 4.35 10.75 -9.81
CA LEU A 141 4.34 11.36 -8.47
C LEU A 141 4.38 12.88 -8.54
N LYS A 142 5.22 13.43 -9.43
CA LYS A 142 5.26 14.87 -9.69
C LYS A 142 3.92 15.36 -10.25
N GLU A 143 3.37 14.68 -11.24
CA GLU A 143 2.06 15.01 -11.83
C GLU A 143 0.95 15.03 -10.77
N GLU A 144 0.91 14.05 -9.87
CA GLU A 144 -0.07 14.00 -8.78
C GLU A 144 0.11 15.16 -7.79
N ASN A 145 1.36 15.47 -7.42
CA ASN A 145 1.66 16.57 -6.51
C ASN A 145 1.30 17.92 -7.13
N ASP A 146 1.62 18.15 -8.40
CA ASP A 146 1.24 19.36 -9.13
C ASP A 146 -0.30 19.53 -9.16
N LYS A 147 -1.04 18.43 -9.40
CA LYS A 147 -2.51 18.45 -9.36
C LYS A 147 -3.06 18.73 -7.96
N LYS A 148 -2.48 18.15 -6.90
CA LYS A 148 -2.85 18.45 -5.50
C LYS A 148 -2.58 19.91 -5.15
N ASP A 149 -1.45 20.45 -5.59
CA ASP A 149 -1.07 21.84 -5.37
C ASP A 149 -2.05 22.78 -6.07
N ALA A 150 -2.52 22.44 -7.27
CA ALA A 150 -3.56 23.18 -7.96
C ALA A 150 -4.93 23.16 -7.25
N ILE A 151 -5.22 22.16 -6.41
CA ILE A 151 -6.45 22.08 -5.61
C ILE A 151 -6.34 22.91 -4.32
N ARG A 152 -5.14 23.08 -3.76
CA ARG A 152 -4.94 23.76 -2.46
C ARG A 152 -5.59 25.15 -2.36
N PRO A 153 -5.56 26.01 -3.39
CA PRO A 153 -6.19 27.33 -3.35
C PRO A 153 -7.71 27.31 -3.13
N TYR A 154 -8.41 26.20 -3.43
CA TYR A 154 -9.86 26.14 -3.30
C TYR A 154 -10.34 25.94 -1.85
N TYR A 155 -9.54 25.32 -0.98
CA TYR A 155 -9.90 25.14 0.43
C TYR A 155 -10.16 26.45 1.20
N PRO A 156 -9.29 27.48 1.11
CA PRO A 156 -9.60 28.76 1.76
C PRO A 156 -10.79 29.46 1.11
N ILE A 157 -11.02 29.30 -0.20
CA ILE A 157 -12.17 29.91 -0.89
C ILE A 157 -13.49 29.37 -0.31
N VAL A 158 -13.64 28.05 -0.23
CA VAL A 158 -14.89 27.45 0.28
C VAL A 158 -15.12 27.70 1.78
N ARG A 159 -14.09 28.12 2.52
CA ARG A 159 -14.18 28.49 3.94
C ARG A 159 -14.29 30.00 4.18
N SER A 160 -14.32 30.80 3.13
CA SER A 160 -14.32 32.26 3.21
C SER A 160 -15.74 32.85 3.22
N LYS A 161 -15.85 34.15 3.49
CA LYS A 161 -17.11 34.91 3.41
C LYS A 161 -17.33 35.44 1.99
N LYS A 162 -17.41 34.55 1.01
CA LYS A 162 -17.67 34.89 -0.40
C LYS A 162 -19.14 34.64 -0.73
N PRO A 163 -19.66 35.22 -1.82
CA PRO A 163 -20.99 34.89 -2.32
C PRO A 163 -21.17 33.38 -2.46
N ALA A 164 -22.34 32.88 -2.06
CA ALA A 164 -22.61 31.46 -2.02
C ALA A 164 -22.40 30.76 -3.38
N ALA A 165 -22.74 31.43 -4.49
CA ALA A 165 -22.49 30.93 -5.85
C ALA A 165 -20.99 30.75 -6.16
N MET A 166 -20.13 31.65 -5.67
CA MET A 166 -18.68 31.52 -5.84
C MET A 166 -18.12 30.35 -5.02
N ILE A 167 -18.63 30.14 -3.81
CA ILE A 167 -18.27 29.00 -2.95
C ILE A 167 -18.67 27.69 -3.63
N PHE A 168 -19.89 27.61 -4.16
CA PHE A 168 -20.36 26.46 -4.91
C PHE A 168 -19.48 26.16 -6.13
N GLN A 169 -19.22 27.16 -6.97
CA GLN A 169 -18.38 26.96 -8.16
C GLN A 169 -16.95 26.53 -7.80
N ALA A 170 -16.37 27.11 -6.74
CA ALA A 170 -15.06 26.71 -6.24
C ALA A 170 -15.06 25.26 -5.75
N ALA A 171 -16.09 24.84 -5.01
CA ALA A 171 -16.24 23.48 -4.53
C ALA A 171 -16.39 22.48 -5.70
N LEU A 172 -17.23 22.80 -6.69
CA LEU A 172 -17.45 21.95 -7.86
C LEU A 172 -16.18 21.78 -8.69
N THR A 173 -15.47 22.89 -8.97
CA THR A 173 -14.19 22.85 -9.69
C THR A 173 -13.17 21.98 -8.94
N ALA A 174 -13.01 22.19 -7.63
CA ALA A 174 -12.06 21.42 -6.82
C ALA A 174 -12.42 19.94 -6.73
N GLN A 175 -13.71 19.59 -6.60
CA GLN A 175 -14.20 18.22 -6.56
C GLN A 175 -13.91 17.49 -7.89
N ASN A 176 -14.12 18.16 -9.02
CA ASN A 176 -13.80 17.60 -10.34
C ASN A 176 -12.29 17.38 -10.52
N MET A 177 -11.46 18.32 -10.04
CA MET A 177 -10.01 18.13 -10.02
C MET A 177 -9.59 16.94 -9.14
N GLN A 178 -10.26 16.71 -8.00
CA GLN A 178 -10.02 15.52 -7.17
C GLN A 178 -10.38 14.23 -7.90
N TYR A 179 -11.49 14.20 -8.63
CA TYR A 179 -11.91 13.04 -9.41
C TYR A 179 -10.96 12.70 -10.58
N ALA A 180 -10.14 13.66 -11.01
CA ALA A 180 -9.12 13.45 -12.03
C ALA A 180 -7.77 12.96 -11.47
N LEU A 181 -7.62 12.84 -10.15
CA LEU A 181 -6.43 12.27 -9.52
C LEU A 181 -6.46 10.75 -9.70
N ASN A 182 -5.39 10.20 -10.28
CA ASN A 182 -5.14 8.77 -10.32
C ASN A 182 -3.94 8.46 -9.42
N PRO A 183 -4.18 8.02 -8.18
CA PRO A 183 -3.11 7.83 -7.22
C PRO A 183 -2.30 6.56 -7.43
N TYR A 184 -2.82 5.63 -8.23
CA TYR A 184 -2.25 4.31 -8.42
C TYR A 184 -1.19 4.27 -9.53
N ARG A 185 -0.81 5.44 -10.06
CA ARG A 185 0.26 5.56 -11.06
C ARG A 185 1.64 5.75 -10.42
N THR A 186 1.72 6.21 -9.17
CA THR A 186 2.99 6.57 -8.53
C THR A 186 3.81 5.36 -8.10
N GLU A 187 3.13 4.35 -7.55
CA GLU A 187 3.72 3.07 -7.16
C GLU A 187 3.53 2.06 -8.30
N THR A 188 4.59 1.33 -8.65
CA THR A 188 4.58 0.32 -9.72
C THR A 188 4.93 -1.06 -9.19
N GLY A 189 4.89 -2.07 -10.08
CA GLY A 189 5.11 -3.46 -9.70
C GLY A 189 4.04 -4.00 -8.75
N ARG A 190 4.33 -5.10 -8.07
CA ARG A 190 3.38 -5.81 -7.21
C ARG A 190 2.87 -4.95 -6.06
N PHE A 191 3.72 -4.09 -5.48
CA PHE A 191 3.28 -3.18 -4.43
C PHE A 191 2.23 -2.19 -4.94
N GLY A 192 2.46 -1.55 -6.10
CA GLY A 192 1.49 -0.65 -6.73
C GLY A 192 0.19 -1.34 -7.15
N GLU A 193 0.27 -2.57 -7.67
CA GLU A 193 -0.89 -3.42 -7.97
C GLU A 193 -1.73 -3.67 -6.71
N VAL A 194 -1.07 -4.08 -5.62
CA VAL A 194 -1.74 -4.34 -4.33
C VAL A 194 -2.36 -3.07 -3.77
N LEU A 195 -1.67 -1.93 -3.79
CA LEU A 195 -2.26 -0.67 -3.32
C LEU A 195 -3.51 -0.28 -4.11
N ARG A 196 -3.53 -0.56 -5.41
CA ARG A 196 -4.69 -0.32 -6.27
C ARG A 196 -5.84 -1.25 -5.94
N ASP A 197 -5.59 -2.54 -5.80
CA ASP A 197 -6.61 -3.53 -5.50
C ASP A 197 -7.18 -3.37 -4.09
N MET A 198 -6.33 -2.98 -3.15
CA MET A 198 -6.73 -2.58 -1.81
C MET A 198 -7.63 -1.34 -1.83
N ASP A 199 -7.57 -0.53 -2.89
CA ASP A 199 -8.05 0.85 -2.90
C ASP A 199 -7.42 1.68 -1.76
N ALA A 200 -6.14 1.42 -1.46
CA ALA A 200 -5.46 1.87 -0.23
C ALA A 200 -5.36 3.40 -0.10
N TYR A 201 -5.50 4.12 -1.21
CA TYR A 201 -5.34 5.56 -1.26
C TYR A 201 -6.51 6.22 -2.01
N GLN A 202 -7.32 7.00 -1.30
CA GLN A 202 -8.37 7.80 -1.91
C GLN A 202 -8.01 9.29 -1.83
N PRO A 203 -7.72 9.96 -2.97
CA PRO A 203 -7.38 11.39 -2.99
C PRO A 203 -8.59 12.32 -2.86
N ILE A 204 -9.79 11.74 -2.85
CA ILE A 204 -11.06 12.43 -2.73
C ILE A 204 -11.31 12.72 -1.25
N ASN A 205 -11.68 13.94 -0.89
CA ASN A 205 -12.08 14.23 0.49
C ASN A 205 -13.50 14.76 0.59
N THR A 206 -14.05 14.72 1.80
CA THR A 206 -15.43 15.06 2.11
C THR A 206 -15.71 16.56 2.22
N SER A 207 -14.71 17.42 2.00
CA SER A 207 -14.84 18.86 2.26
C SER A 207 -15.66 19.57 1.19
N PHE A 208 -15.40 19.31 -0.09
CA PHE A 208 -16.06 20.02 -1.19
C PHE A 208 -17.50 19.53 -1.41
N ILE A 209 -17.74 18.23 -1.31
CA ILE A 209 -19.09 17.65 -1.46
C ILE A 209 -20.11 18.25 -0.49
N THR A 210 -19.69 18.68 0.71
CA THR A 210 -20.59 19.34 1.67
C THR A 210 -21.19 20.61 1.08
N PHE A 211 -20.37 21.49 0.50
CA PHE A 211 -20.83 22.74 -0.09
C PHE A 211 -21.69 22.53 -1.33
N ILE A 212 -21.38 21.50 -2.13
CA ILE A 212 -22.15 21.15 -3.33
C ILE A 212 -23.56 20.70 -2.94
N VAL A 213 -23.68 19.74 -2.02
CA VAL A 213 -24.98 19.22 -1.56
C VAL A 213 -25.80 20.30 -0.85
N GLU A 214 -25.18 21.06 0.06
CA GLU A 214 -25.86 22.15 0.76
C GLU A 214 -26.28 23.27 -0.22
N TRP A 215 -25.50 23.57 -1.27
CA TRP A 215 -25.93 24.53 -2.30
C TRP A 215 -27.22 24.08 -3.00
N HIS A 216 -27.24 22.86 -3.54
CA HIS A 216 -28.39 22.33 -4.27
C HIS A 216 -29.66 22.35 -3.42
N ILE A 217 -29.59 21.88 -2.16
CA ILE A 217 -30.72 21.97 -1.22
C ILE A 217 -31.09 23.44 -0.94
N GLY A 218 -30.11 24.33 -0.86
CA GLY A 218 -30.31 25.76 -0.67
C GLY A 218 -31.03 26.47 -1.81
N GLN A 219 -31.05 25.86 -3.00
CA GLN A 219 -31.75 26.29 -4.22
C GLN A 219 -33.04 25.47 -4.48
N ASP A 220 -33.50 24.67 -3.52
CA ASP A 220 -34.62 23.71 -3.68
C ASP A 220 -34.40 22.67 -4.81
N ASP A 221 -33.15 22.40 -5.17
CA ASP A 221 -32.75 21.38 -6.14
C ASP A 221 -32.36 20.06 -5.44
N LEU A 222 -33.38 19.29 -5.06
CA LEU A 222 -33.14 18.00 -4.36
C LEU A 222 -32.56 16.92 -5.26
N ASP A 223 -32.87 16.95 -6.56
CA ASP A 223 -32.36 15.96 -7.52
C ASP A 223 -30.86 16.15 -7.73
N GLY A 224 -30.40 17.40 -7.91
CA GLY A 224 -28.99 17.72 -7.98
C GLY A 224 -28.24 17.36 -6.70
N ALA A 225 -28.85 17.56 -5.52
CA ALA A 225 -28.27 17.15 -4.25
C ALA A 225 -28.10 15.62 -4.14
N ARG A 226 -29.11 14.85 -4.55
CA ARG A 226 -29.07 13.37 -4.58
C ARG A 226 -28.01 12.86 -5.55
N GLU A 227 -27.98 13.41 -6.76
CA GLU A 227 -27.03 13.03 -7.80
C GLU A 227 -25.58 13.29 -7.35
N ALA A 228 -25.30 14.49 -6.84
CA ALA A 228 -23.97 14.85 -6.37
C ALA A 228 -23.48 13.92 -5.25
N LEU A 229 -24.35 13.63 -4.27
CA LEU A 229 -24.00 12.73 -3.16
C LEU A 229 -23.82 11.28 -3.62
N ALA A 230 -24.67 10.79 -4.53
CA ALA A 230 -24.57 9.45 -5.08
C ALA A 230 -23.26 9.27 -5.87
N GLU A 231 -22.90 10.22 -6.73
CA GLU A 231 -21.64 10.18 -7.49
C GLU A 231 -20.42 10.21 -6.55
N PHE A 232 -20.46 11.03 -5.49
CA PHE A 232 -19.40 11.02 -4.48
C PHE A 232 -19.25 9.66 -3.81
N LYS A 233 -20.36 9.06 -3.34
CA LYS A 233 -20.35 7.75 -2.67
C LYS A 233 -19.89 6.62 -3.60
N ARG A 234 -20.20 6.72 -4.89
CA ARG A 234 -19.71 5.79 -5.92
C ARG A 234 -18.20 5.88 -6.12
N ARG A 235 -17.65 7.10 -6.14
CA ARG A 235 -16.20 7.33 -6.34
C ARG A 235 -15.35 7.16 -5.09
N ALA A 236 -15.93 7.38 -3.91
CA ALA A 236 -15.23 7.34 -2.64
C ALA A 236 -15.96 6.46 -1.59
N PRO A 237 -16.15 5.15 -1.87
CA PRO A 237 -16.98 4.28 -1.02
C PRO A 237 -16.48 4.14 0.41
N ARG A 238 -15.17 4.29 0.65
CA ARG A 238 -14.56 4.27 2.00
C ARG A 238 -15.02 5.44 2.88
N HIS A 239 -15.49 6.53 2.27
CA HIS A 239 -16.05 7.67 3.00
C HIS A 239 -17.54 7.53 3.31
N ASN A 240 -18.21 6.45 2.91
CA ASN A 240 -19.64 6.26 3.19
C ASN A 240 -19.96 6.25 4.69
N GLY A 241 -19.04 5.77 5.53
CA GLY A 241 -19.18 5.80 6.99
C GLY A 241 -18.68 7.10 7.65
N HIS A 242 -18.19 8.07 6.89
CA HIS A 242 -17.65 9.30 7.44
C HIS A 242 -18.80 10.21 7.91
N ASP A 243 -18.72 10.76 9.13
CA ASP A 243 -19.78 11.56 9.77
C ASP A 243 -20.39 12.64 8.87
N ARG A 244 -19.56 13.36 8.12
CA ARG A 244 -20.03 14.34 7.13
C ARG A 244 -20.94 13.72 6.07
N ILE A 245 -20.59 12.58 5.51
CA ILE A 245 -21.39 11.91 4.47
C ILE A 245 -22.70 11.40 5.07
N THR A 246 -22.66 10.79 6.26
CA THR A 246 -23.86 10.39 7.00
C THR A 246 -24.78 11.58 7.30
N ARG A 247 -24.22 12.76 7.61
CA ARG A 247 -25.00 13.99 7.79
C ARG A 247 -25.64 14.46 6.47
N LEU A 248 -24.92 14.38 5.36
CA LEU A 248 -25.45 14.74 4.05
C LEU A 248 -26.56 13.79 3.61
N ASP A 249 -26.43 12.48 3.85
CA ASP A 249 -27.50 11.50 3.59
C ASP A 249 -28.80 11.90 4.30
N LYS A 250 -28.72 12.22 5.60
CA LYS A 250 -29.88 12.72 6.35
C LYS A 250 -30.41 14.01 5.76
N LEU A 251 -29.54 14.96 5.43
CA LEU A 251 -29.97 16.25 4.89
C LEU A 251 -30.74 16.09 3.56
N VAL A 252 -30.23 15.24 2.67
CA VAL A 252 -30.86 14.90 1.39
C VAL A 252 -32.17 14.15 1.57
N GLU A 253 -32.25 13.23 2.54
CA GLU A 253 -33.47 12.49 2.88
C GLU A 253 -34.59 13.44 3.35
N HIS A 254 -34.26 14.39 4.23
CA HIS A 254 -35.23 15.35 4.75
C HIS A 254 -35.59 16.45 3.73
N GLY A 255 -34.72 16.67 2.73
CA GLY A 255 -34.92 17.67 1.68
C GLY A 255 -34.91 19.12 2.18
N ARG A 256 -34.45 19.39 3.40
CA ARG A 256 -34.42 20.73 3.99
C ARG A 256 -33.41 20.85 5.12
N PHE A 257 -32.97 22.06 5.37
CA PHE A 257 -32.13 22.36 6.53
C PHE A 257 -32.94 22.40 7.82
N TYR A 258 -32.41 21.79 8.88
CA TYR A 258 -32.86 22.11 10.25
C TYR A 258 -32.46 23.54 10.63
N ARG A 259 -31.21 23.91 10.29
CA ARG A 259 -30.70 25.28 10.38
C ARG A 259 -29.93 25.58 9.10
N ARG A 260 -30.38 26.60 8.35
CA ARG A 260 -29.72 27.00 7.10
C ARG A 260 -28.27 27.42 7.38
N PRO A 261 -27.29 26.87 6.64
CA PRO A 261 -25.90 27.31 6.73
C PRO A 261 -25.77 28.79 6.37
N GLY A 262 -25.17 29.59 7.26
CA GLY A 262 -25.06 31.04 7.06
C GLY A 262 -24.19 31.46 5.87
N TRP A 263 -23.41 30.54 5.28
CA TRP A 263 -22.67 30.81 4.06
C TRP A 263 -23.58 30.91 2.82
N LEU A 264 -24.77 30.28 2.85
CA LEU A 264 -25.77 30.36 1.77
C LEU A 264 -26.45 31.72 1.69
N ASP A 265 -26.39 32.50 2.77
CA ASP A 265 -27.06 33.79 2.89
C ASP A 265 -26.11 34.96 2.54
N ILE A 266 -24.88 34.65 2.15
CA ILE A 266 -23.89 35.64 1.69
C ILE A 266 -24.14 35.92 0.22
N THR A 267 -24.68 37.11 -0.07
CA THR A 267 -24.88 37.67 -1.41
C THR A 267 -23.65 38.39 -1.92
#